data_AF-A0A1F5RRB5-F1
#
_entry.id   AF-A0A1F5RRB5-F1
#
_cell.length_a   1.000
_cell.length_b   1.000
_cell.length_c   1.000
_cell.angle_alpha   90.00
_cell.angle_beta   90.00
_cell.angle_gamma   90.00
#
_symmetry.space_group_name_H-M   'P 1'
#
loop_
_entity.id
_entity.type
_entity.pdbx_description
1 polymer ?
#
loop_
_entity_poly.entity_id
_entity_poly.type
_entity_poly.pdbx_seq_one_letter_code
_entity_poly.pdbx_strand_id
1 'polypeptide(L)'
;MRGDLQVEKLGEKVSVRGELEAVTTLDCVRCLKPCQRRLRVPFEVYAERSTGANRFDEQELERGHHIKFFDGRRLDLTEDAREALLLEVPMAPHCREDCRGLCPRCGSDLNDGPCECPQ
;
A
#
# COMPACT_ATOMS: atom_id res chain seq x y z
N MET A 1 3.49 9.08 4.83
CA MET A 1 2.39 8.29 5.40
C MET A 1 2.03 8.90 6.75
N ARG A 2 0.75 8.93 7.08
CA ARG A 2 0.21 9.33 8.39
C ARG A 2 -1.01 8.46 8.69
N GLY A 3 -1.42 8.38 9.94
CA GLY A 3 -2.63 7.64 10.29
C GLY A 3 -2.98 7.82 11.75
N ASP A 4 -4.25 7.64 12.06
CA ASP A 4 -4.79 7.65 13.41
C ASP A 4 -5.05 6.20 13.81
N LEU A 5 -4.23 5.70 14.75
CA LEU A 5 -4.25 4.30 15.16
C LEU A 5 -4.65 4.19 16.63
N GLN A 6 -5.54 3.25 16.92
CA GLN A 6 -5.92 2.83 18.25
C GLN A 6 -5.24 1.49 18.56
N VAL A 7 -4.70 1.39 19.76
CA VAL A 7 -4.00 0.20 20.23
C VAL A 7 -4.71 -0.32 21.46
N GLU A 8 -5.13 -1.58 21.43
CA GLU A 8 -5.71 -2.27 22.57
C GLU A 8 -4.81 -3.45 22.97
N LYS A 9 -4.60 -3.61 24.28
CA LYS A 9 -3.79 -4.70 24.83
C LYS A 9 -4.63 -5.52 25.81
N LEU A 10 -4.68 -6.83 25.59
CA LEU A 10 -5.37 -7.78 26.46
C LEU A 10 -4.44 -8.97 26.78
N GLY A 11 -3.87 -8.97 27.98
CA GLY A 11 -2.83 -9.95 28.35
C GLY A 11 -1.61 -9.84 27.43
N GLU A 12 -1.27 -10.94 26.76
CA GLU A 12 -0.16 -11.01 25.78
C GLU A 12 -0.59 -10.62 24.35
N LYS A 13 -1.87 -10.34 24.12
CA LYS A 13 -2.40 -9.95 22.80
C LYS A 13 -2.46 -8.44 22.65
N VAL A 14 -2.17 -7.96 21.46
CA VAL A 14 -2.26 -6.55 21.05
C VAL A 14 -3.04 -6.49 19.74
N SER A 15 -4.02 -5.60 19.66
CA SER A 15 -4.69 -5.23 18.40
C SER A 15 -4.39 -3.77 18.08
N VAL A 16 -4.11 -3.51 16.81
CA VAL A 16 -3.89 -2.16 16.28
C VAL A 16 -4.89 -1.95 15.16
N ARG A 17 -5.68 -0.88 15.25
CA ARG A 17 -6.75 -0.56 14.28
C ARG A 17 -6.75 0.91 13.94
N GLY A 18 -7.09 1.27 12.71
CA GLY A 18 -7.26 2.66 12.30
C GLY A 18 -7.30 2.86 10.80
N GLU A 19 -7.01 4.08 10.36
CA GLU A 19 -6.88 4.43 8.94
C GLU A 19 -5.47 4.96 8.68
N LEU A 20 -4.87 4.50 7.57
CA LEU A 20 -3.62 5.02 7.06
C LEU A 20 -3.89 5.87 5.82
N GLU A 21 -3.24 7.04 5.76
CA GLU A 21 -3.18 7.89 4.59
C GLU A 21 -1.75 7.99 4.05
N ALA A 22 -1.62 7.88 2.74
CA ALA A 22 -0.35 8.13 2.05
C ALA A 22 -0.57 8.89 0.74
N VAL A 23 0.49 9.54 0.27
CA VAL A 23 0.56 10.07 -1.09
C VAL A 23 1.67 9.30 -1.79
N THR A 24 1.34 8.71 -2.93
CA THR A 24 2.29 8.02 -3.80
C THR A 24 2.40 8.75 -5.14
N THR A 25 3.57 8.68 -5.76
CA THR A 25 3.84 9.20 -7.09
C THR A 25 3.97 8.01 -8.03
N LEU A 26 3.19 8.02 -9.11
CA LEU A 26 3.13 6.98 -10.12
C LEU A 26 3.23 7.62 -11.50
N ASP A 27 3.59 6.84 -12.51
CA ASP A 27 3.59 7.33 -13.89
C ASP A 27 2.26 7.03 -14.56
N CYS A 28 1.70 8.04 -15.23
CA CYS A 28 0.49 7.89 -16.01
C CYS A 28 0.68 6.82 -17.10
N VAL A 29 -0.18 5.79 -17.14
CA VAL A 29 -0.06 4.70 -18.13
C VAL A 29 -0.27 5.14 -19.57
N ARG A 30 -0.81 6.35 -19.77
CA ARG A 30 -1.08 6.93 -21.09
C ARG A 30 0.02 7.85 -21.60
N CYS A 31 0.54 8.75 -20.76
CA CYS A 31 1.49 9.79 -21.18
C CYS A 31 2.84 9.75 -20.45
N LEU A 32 3.03 8.83 -19.51
CA LEU A 32 4.24 8.67 -18.69
C LEU A 32 4.60 9.89 -17.81
N LYS A 33 3.77 10.94 -17.80
CA LYS A 33 3.95 12.06 -16.87
C LYS A 33 3.65 11.59 -15.43
N PRO A 34 4.44 12.04 -14.44
CA PRO A 34 4.22 11.67 -13.04
C PRO A 34 2.87 12.20 -12.56
N CYS A 35 2.19 11.42 -11.74
CA CYS A 35 0.91 11.75 -11.15
C CYS A 35 0.84 11.31 -9.70
N GLN A 36 0.24 12.15 -8.87
CA GLN A 36 0.07 11.85 -7.45
C GLN A 36 -1.25 11.14 -7.21
N ARG A 37 -1.23 10.19 -6.28
CA ARG A 37 -2.41 9.49 -5.78
C ARG A 37 -2.42 9.51 -4.27
N ARG A 38 -3.56 9.89 -3.72
CA ARG A 38 -3.82 9.80 -2.28
C ARG A 38 -4.47 8.44 -2.01
N LEU A 39 -3.82 7.65 -1.17
CA LEU A 39 -4.30 6.36 -0.71
C LEU A 39 -4.87 6.56 0.70
N ARG A 40 -6.01 5.94 0.95
CA ARG A 40 -6.63 5.85 2.27
C ARG A 40 -7.04 4.40 2.47
N VAL A 41 -6.45 3.74 3.46
CA VAL A 41 -6.66 2.31 3.67
C VAL A 41 -7.06 2.05 5.11
N PRO A 42 -8.08 1.22 5.37
CA PRO A 42 -8.29 0.68 6.69
C PRO A 42 -7.09 -0.19 7.06
N PHE A 43 -6.68 -0.11 8.31
CA PHE A 43 -5.51 -0.83 8.81
C PHE A 43 -5.86 -1.58 10.09
N GLU A 44 -5.56 -2.88 10.10
CA GLU A 44 -5.81 -3.75 11.23
C GLU A 44 -4.72 -4.80 11.34
N VAL A 45 -4.11 -4.91 12.52
CA VAL A 45 -3.10 -5.93 12.83
C VAL A 45 -3.40 -6.53 14.20
N TYR A 46 -3.31 -7.85 14.29
CA TYR A 46 -3.34 -8.59 15.53
C TYR A 46 -1.96 -9.14 15.83
N ALA A 47 -1.51 -9.00 17.07
CA ALA A 47 -0.22 -9.48 17.50
C ALA A 47 -0.28 -10.18 18.86
N GLU A 48 0.62 -11.14 19.07
CA GLU A 48 0.78 -11.87 20.33
C GLU A 48 2.25 -11.84 20.75
N ARG A 49 2.50 -11.59 22.04
CA ARG A 49 3.86 -11.60 22.59
C ARG A 49 4.36 -13.04 22.67
N SER A 50 5.56 -13.27 22.13
CA SER A 50 6.24 -14.56 22.26
C SER A 50 6.94 -14.66 23.62
N THR A 51 6.62 -15.70 24.40
CA THR A 51 7.17 -15.92 25.75
C THR A 51 8.43 -16.81 25.79
N GLY A 52 9.02 -17.16 24.64
CA GLY A 52 10.29 -17.86 24.54
C GLY A 52 10.20 -19.36 24.22
N ALA A 53 11.14 -19.78 23.35
CA ALA A 53 11.43 -21.11 22.78
C ALA A 53 10.34 -21.75 21.88
N ASN A 54 10.63 -21.85 20.59
CA ASN A 54 10.00 -22.78 19.62
C ASN A 54 8.58 -22.48 19.09
N ARG A 55 8.29 -21.26 18.62
CA ARG A 55 6.98 -20.99 17.96
C ARG A 55 7.01 -20.24 16.64
N PHE A 56 8.18 -19.82 16.16
CA PHE A 56 8.26 -18.97 14.96
C PHE A 56 8.08 -19.73 13.64
N ASP A 57 8.14 -21.07 13.61
CA ASP A 57 8.13 -21.83 12.34
C ASP A 57 6.86 -22.70 12.15
N GLU A 58 6.34 -23.32 13.21
CA GLU A 58 5.18 -24.24 13.11
C GLU A 58 3.83 -23.59 13.43
N GLN A 59 3.79 -22.52 14.23
CA GLN A 59 2.51 -21.88 14.63
C GLN A 59 2.01 -20.82 13.66
N GLU A 60 2.85 -20.27 12.79
CA GLU A 60 2.41 -19.33 11.76
C GLU A 60 1.48 -20.00 10.74
N LEU A 61 1.64 -21.30 10.49
CA LEU A 61 0.80 -22.08 9.58
C LEU A 61 -0.55 -22.49 10.20
N GLU A 62 -0.58 -22.80 11.51
CA GLU A 62 -1.79 -23.31 12.18
C GLU A 62 -2.75 -22.23 12.69
N ARG A 63 -2.26 -21.02 13.03
CA ARG A 63 -3.09 -19.94 13.61
C ARG A 63 -3.64 -18.94 12.59
N GLY A 64 -3.45 -19.23 11.30
CA GLY A 64 -3.82 -18.37 10.19
C GLY A 64 -2.83 -17.22 10.03
N HIS A 65 -2.67 -16.76 8.78
CA HIS A 65 -1.75 -15.70 8.34
C HIS A 65 -2.04 -14.30 8.95
N HIS A 66 -2.78 -14.21 10.06
CA HIS A 66 -3.38 -12.98 10.57
C HIS A 66 -2.89 -12.57 11.97
N ILE A 67 -2.01 -13.34 12.62
CA ILE A 67 -1.47 -13.02 13.95
C ILE A 67 0.04 -12.91 13.90
N LYS A 68 0.55 -11.72 14.23
CA LYS A 68 1.99 -11.39 14.25
C LYS A 68 2.61 -11.67 15.61
N PHE A 69 3.83 -12.19 15.65
CA PHE A 69 4.55 -12.40 16.91
C PHE A 69 5.62 -11.33 17.15
N PHE A 70 5.79 -10.92 18.42
CA PHE A 70 6.81 -9.95 18.80
C PHE A 70 7.45 -10.27 20.16
N ASP A 71 8.64 -9.71 20.43
CA ASP A 71 9.44 -10.00 21.63
C ASP A 71 8.94 -9.31 22.92
N GLY A 72 7.85 -8.54 22.81
CA GLY A 72 7.28 -7.76 23.89
C GLY A 72 7.84 -6.35 24.07
N ARG A 73 8.87 -5.95 23.31
CA ARG A 73 9.46 -4.61 23.39
C ARG A 73 9.11 -3.76 22.19
N ARG A 74 9.10 -4.36 20.99
CA ARG A 74 8.81 -3.65 19.75
C ARG A 74 7.92 -4.51 18.86
N LEU A 75 6.78 -3.95 18.48
CA LEU A 75 5.93 -4.48 17.41
C LEU A 75 6.19 -3.63 16.17
N ASP A 76 6.87 -4.20 15.17
CA ASP A 76 7.16 -3.50 13.92
C ASP A 76 6.02 -3.71 12.92
N LEU A 77 5.31 -2.64 12.58
CA LEU A 77 4.15 -2.64 11.69
C LEU A 77 4.50 -2.13 10.28
N THR A 78 5.78 -1.91 9.98
CA THR A 78 6.22 -1.28 8.73
C THR A 78 5.77 -2.07 7.51
N GLU A 79 5.95 -3.39 7.54
CA GLU A 79 5.60 -4.28 6.44
C GLU A 79 4.08 -4.38 6.27
N ASP A 80 3.34 -4.55 7.37
CA ASP A 80 1.88 -4.62 7.35
C ASP A 80 1.27 -3.33 6.76
N ALA A 81 1.81 -2.17 7.16
CA ALA A 81 1.39 -0.88 6.64
C ALA A 81 1.73 -0.72 5.15
N ARG A 82 2.91 -1.21 4.73
CA ARG A 82 3.33 -1.20 3.32
C ARG A 82 2.38 -2.05 2.48
N GLU A 83 2.06 -3.26 2.92
CA GLU A 83 1.17 -4.18 2.22
C GLU A 83 -0.24 -3.61 2.09
N ALA A 84 -0.81 -3.09 3.18
CA ALA A 84 -2.12 -2.45 3.17
C ALA A 84 -2.19 -1.30 2.15
N LEU A 85 -1.16 -0.46 2.10
CA LEU A 85 -1.07 0.64 1.13
C LEU A 85 -0.85 0.16 -0.30
N LEU A 86 -0.02 -0.87 -0.52
CA LEU A 86 0.28 -1.42 -1.84
C LEU A 86 -0.97 -1.99 -2.52
N LEU A 87 -1.87 -2.59 -1.75
CA LEU A 87 -3.14 -3.12 -2.26
C LEU A 87 -4.07 -2.05 -2.82
N GLU A 88 -3.94 -0.81 -2.34
CA GLU A 88 -4.75 0.33 -2.79
C GLU A 88 -4.11 1.09 -3.96
N VAL A 89 -2.90 0.72 -4.37
CA VAL A 89 -2.25 1.36 -5.52
C VAL A 89 -3.03 1.03 -6.79
N PRO A 90 -3.48 2.03 -7.56
CA PRO A 90 -4.26 1.79 -8.77
C PRO A 90 -3.40 1.09 -9.82
N MET A 91 -3.96 0.06 -10.47
CA MET A 91 -3.27 -0.67 -11.55
C MET A 91 -3.06 0.19 -12.81
N ALA A 92 -3.95 1.15 -13.06
CA ALA A 92 -3.91 2.03 -14.24
C ALA A 92 -4.01 3.51 -13.83
N PRO A 93 -2.95 4.10 -13.26
CA PRO A 93 -2.93 5.51 -12.88
C PRO A 93 -2.99 6.42 -14.11
N HIS A 94 -3.77 7.49 -14.03
CA HIS A 94 -3.88 8.53 -15.06
C HIS A 94 -3.55 9.91 -14.48
N CYS A 95 -2.76 10.74 -15.16
CA CYS A 95 -2.47 12.07 -14.65
C CYS A 95 -3.71 12.97 -14.51
N ARG A 96 -4.76 12.70 -15.31
CA ARG A 96 -6.09 13.32 -15.29
C ARG A 96 -7.08 12.45 -16.08
N GLU A 97 -8.38 12.70 -15.92
CA GLU A 97 -9.46 11.89 -16.53
C GLU A 97 -9.43 11.90 -18.06
N ASP A 98 -9.09 13.02 -18.67
CA ASP A 98 -9.11 13.27 -20.12
C ASP A 98 -7.72 13.12 -20.78
N CYS A 99 -6.78 12.44 -20.13
CA CYS A 99 -5.42 12.27 -20.65
C CYS A 99 -5.44 11.60 -22.04
N ARG A 100 -4.95 12.28 -23.06
CA ARG A 100 -4.92 11.83 -24.46
C ARG A 100 -3.78 10.84 -24.74
N GLY A 101 -2.79 10.77 -23.86
CA GLY A 101 -1.66 9.85 -23.94
C GLY A 101 -0.65 10.19 -25.03
N LEU A 102 0.29 9.27 -25.27
CA LEU A 102 1.25 9.39 -26.34
C LEU A 102 0.68 8.87 -27.66
N CYS A 103 1.12 9.45 -28.77
CA CYS A 103 0.86 8.90 -30.09
C CYS A 103 1.53 7.51 -30.21
N PRO A 104 0.79 6.45 -30.60
CA PRO A 104 1.36 5.10 -30.70
C PRO A 104 2.37 4.95 -31.86
N ARG A 105 2.44 5.93 -32.77
CA ARG A 105 3.38 5.92 -33.91
C ARG A 105 4.67 6.69 -33.64
N CYS A 106 4.59 7.89 -33.06
CA CYS A 106 5.76 8.77 -32.89
C CYS A 106 6.12 9.10 -31.43
N GLY A 107 5.30 8.71 -30.45
CA GLY A 107 5.54 9.01 -29.04
C GLY A 107 5.28 10.46 -28.63
N SER A 108 4.81 11.33 -29.54
CA SER A 108 4.43 12.71 -29.18
C SER A 108 3.30 12.71 -28.16
N ASP A 109 3.38 13.58 -27.16
CA ASP A 109 2.33 13.72 -26.16
C ASP A 109 1.12 14.41 -26.79
N LEU A 110 0.05 13.65 -27.01
CA LEU A 110 -1.19 14.15 -27.58
C LEU A 110 -1.88 15.16 -26.66
N ASN A 111 -1.48 15.23 -25.39
CA ASN A 111 -1.94 16.26 -24.47
C ASN A 111 -1.47 17.66 -24.85
N ASP A 112 -0.30 17.80 -25.47
CA ASP A 112 0.30 19.08 -25.83
C ASP A 112 -0.11 19.53 -27.25
N GLY A 113 -0.71 18.64 -28.05
CA GLY A 113 -1.26 18.94 -29.37
C GLY A 113 -1.41 17.70 -30.25
N PRO A 114 -2.04 17.81 -31.44
CA PRO A 114 -2.05 16.73 -32.41
C PRO A 114 -0.63 16.49 -32.98
N CYS A 115 -0.33 15.25 -33.34
CA CYS A 115 0.86 14.92 -34.12
C CYS A 115 0.55 14.87 -35.63
N GLU A 116 1.59 14.92 -36.47
CA GLU A 116 1.46 14.85 -37.93
C GLU A 116 1.44 13.41 -38.48
N CYS A 117 1.34 12.40 -37.63
CA CYS A 117 1.27 11.02 -38.10
C CYS A 117 0.01 10.78 -38.95
N PRO A 118 0.12 10.02 -40.05
CA PRO A 118 -1.05 9.56 -40.78
C PRO A 118 -1.92 8.68 -39.87
N GLN A 119 -3.24 8.84 -39.98
CA GLN A 119 -4.23 8.07 -39.22
C GLN A 119 -4.09 6.57 -39.51
#